data_AF-A0A3P9ILM1-F1
#
_entry.id   AF-A0A3P9ILM1-F1
#
_cell.length_a   1.000
_cell.length_b   1.000
_cell.length_c   1.000
_cell.angle_alpha   90.00
_cell.angle_beta   90.00
_cell.angle_gamma   90.00
#
_symmetry.space_group_name_H-M   'P 1'
#
loop_
_entity.id
_entity.type
_entity.pdbx_description
1 polymer ?
#
loop_
_entity_poly.entity_id
_entity_poly.type
_entity_poly.pdbx_seq_one_letter_code
_entity_poly.pdbx_strand_id
1 'polypeptide(L)'
;MKAARSTMLAAGLSNNKAKYSRLAASDDGYIDLQFQRSPPKIPYNAIALAIFLFLIGSLLIIFGTLLLTGTIEVEHPDRTIPLIIIGVLVFLPGFYHLRIACYAAKGCRGYSYDDIPDFGD
;
A
#
# COMPACT_ATOMS: atom_id res chain seq x y z
N MET A 1 -57.36 29.12 48.69
CA MET A 1 -57.95 29.11 47.34
C MET A 1 -57.17 28.13 46.48
N LYS A 2 -57.88 27.48 45.54
CA LYS A 2 -57.50 26.30 44.77
C LYS A 2 -56.32 26.54 43.80
N ALA A 3 -55.60 25.45 43.55
CA ALA A 3 -54.51 25.27 42.61
C ALA A 3 -54.92 25.38 41.13
N ALA A 4 -53.98 25.74 40.24
CA ALA A 4 -53.84 25.19 38.88
C ALA A 4 -52.52 25.74 38.27
N ARG A 5 -51.43 24.98 38.29
CA ARG A 5 -50.99 24.03 37.26
C ARG A 5 -50.48 24.75 36.01
N SER A 6 -49.17 24.99 36.02
CA SER A 6 -48.32 25.34 34.90
C SER A 6 -48.33 24.22 33.86
N THR A 7 -48.90 24.47 32.68
CA THR A 7 -48.84 23.55 31.54
C THR A 7 -47.77 24.04 30.57
N MET A 8 -46.51 23.78 30.92
CA MET A 8 -45.40 23.87 29.99
C MET A 8 -45.44 22.66 29.06
N LEU A 9 -45.19 22.90 27.77
CA LEU A 9 -44.59 21.96 26.83
C LEU A 9 -45.45 20.77 26.39
N ALA A 10 -46.29 21.02 25.39
CA ALA A 10 -46.54 20.03 24.35
C ALA A 10 -45.25 19.88 23.50
N ALA A 11 -44.26 19.17 24.06
CA ALA A 11 -43.05 18.81 23.35
C ALA A 11 -42.87 17.29 23.40
N GLY A 12 -43.12 16.65 22.25
CA GLY A 12 -42.52 15.37 21.89
C GLY A 12 -42.94 14.14 22.68
N LEU A 13 -44.14 13.61 22.40
CA LEU A 13 -44.38 12.18 22.60
C LEU A 13 -43.76 11.40 21.44
N SER A 14 -42.43 11.32 21.42
CA SER A 14 -41.73 10.27 20.67
C SER A 14 -41.58 9.06 21.60
N ASN A 15 -42.61 8.21 21.61
CA ASN A 15 -42.59 6.93 22.33
C ASN A 15 -41.72 5.90 21.59
N ASN A 16 -40.43 6.17 21.48
CA ASN A 16 -39.46 5.17 21.02
C ASN A 16 -39.08 4.26 22.21
N LYS A 17 -40.01 3.39 22.61
CA LYS A 17 -39.75 2.34 23.61
C LYS A 17 -39.09 1.15 22.93
N ALA A 18 -37.93 1.36 22.32
CA ALA A 18 -37.09 0.27 21.85
C ALA A 18 -36.65 -0.54 23.07
N LYS A 19 -37.25 -1.72 23.26
CA LYS A 19 -36.83 -2.67 24.28
C LYS A 19 -35.53 -3.31 23.82
N TYR A 20 -34.41 -2.82 24.33
CA TYR A 20 -33.13 -3.50 24.22
C TYR A 20 -33.13 -4.65 25.23
N SER A 21 -33.24 -5.87 24.74
CA SER A 21 -32.93 -7.06 25.53
C SER A 21 -31.41 -7.24 25.51
N ARG A 22 -30.80 -7.32 26.70
CA ARG A 22 -29.39 -7.73 26.82
C ARG A 22 -29.27 -9.13 26.24
N LEU A 23 -28.48 -9.28 25.17
CA LEU A 23 -28.18 -10.58 24.58
C LEU A 23 -27.65 -11.51 25.68
N ALA A 24 -28.08 -12.77 25.68
CA ALA A 24 -27.52 -13.76 26.57
C ALA A 24 -26.00 -13.74 26.40
N ALA A 25 -25.26 -13.89 27.50
CA ALA A 25 -23.81 -14.11 27.44
C ALA A 25 -23.53 -15.52 26.90
N SER A 26 -24.16 -15.88 25.79
CA SER A 26 -23.70 -16.97 24.94
C SER A 26 -22.35 -16.53 24.43
N ASP A 27 -21.34 -17.35 24.73
CA ASP A 27 -20.04 -17.37 24.08
C ASP A 27 -20.26 -17.10 22.58
N ASP A 28 -20.05 -15.87 22.17
CA ASP A 28 -20.44 -15.29 20.88
C ASP A 28 -19.50 -15.78 19.76
N GLY A 29 -18.78 -16.87 20.02
CA GLY A 29 -17.69 -17.37 19.19
C GLY A 29 -16.57 -16.34 19.08
N TYR A 30 -16.52 -15.36 19.99
CA TYR A 30 -15.56 -14.27 19.94
C TYR A 30 -14.18 -14.78 20.34
N ILE A 31 -13.39 -15.10 19.33
CA ILE A 31 -11.97 -15.44 19.46
C ILE A 31 -11.14 -14.24 19.01
N ASP A 32 -10.36 -13.64 19.91
CA ASP A 32 -9.43 -12.54 19.58
C ASP A 32 -8.46 -12.92 18.43
N LEU A 33 -8.21 -14.21 18.27
CA LEU A 33 -7.40 -14.80 17.20
C LEU A 33 -7.97 -14.54 15.79
N GLN A 34 -9.26 -14.27 15.63
CA GLN A 34 -9.86 -13.98 14.31
C GLN A 34 -9.44 -12.62 13.74
N PHE A 35 -9.00 -11.70 14.60
CA PHE A 35 -8.48 -10.39 14.20
C PHE A 35 -6.96 -10.38 14.12
N GLN A 36 -6.30 -11.47 14.48
CA GLN A 36 -4.87 -11.61 14.28
C GLN A 36 -4.61 -11.85 12.80
N ARG A 37 -4.06 -10.83 12.14
CA ARG A 37 -3.59 -10.92 10.77
C ARG A 37 -2.54 -12.03 10.72
N SER A 38 -2.73 -13.00 9.82
CA SER A 38 -1.72 -14.03 9.55
C SER A 38 -0.36 -13.38 9.32
N PRO A 39 0.75 -14.01 9.75
CA PRO A 39 2.09 -13.48 9.51
C PRO A 39 2.23 -13.12 8.02
N PRO A 40 2.59 -11.88 7.67
CA PRO A 40 2.65 -11.46 6.28
C PRO A 40 3.68 -12.34 5.55
N LYS A 41 3.20 -13.07 4.53
CA LYS A 41 4.07 -13.86 3.66
C LYS A 41 4.93 -12.88 2.88
N ILE A 42 6.25 -12.96 3.04
CA ILE A 42 7.18 -12.09 2.31
C ILE A 42 7.15 -12.50 0.82
N PRO A 43 6.76 -11.61 -0.11
CA PRO A 43 6.65 -11.94 -1.53
C PRO A 43 8.04 -11.88 -2.19
N TYR A 44 8.86 -12.92 -1.96
CA TYR A 44 10.24 -12.99 -2.45
C TYR A 44 10.34 -12.87 -3.97
N ASN A 45 9.40 -13.45 -4.72
CA ASN A 45 9.37 -13.39 -6.18
C ASN A 45 9.24 -11.94 -6.68
N ALA A 46 8.36 -11.15 -6.05
CA ALA A 46 8.15 -9.76 -6.40
C ALA A 46 9.35 -8.87 -6.08
N ILE A 47 10.00 -9.13 -4.94
CA ILE A 47 11.25 -8.44 -4.56
C ILE A 47 12.36 -8.77 -5.56
N ALA A 48 12.49 -10.04 -5.96
CA ALA A 48 13.48 -10.45 -6.97
C ALA A 48 13.24 -9.75 -8.31
N LEU A 49 11.98 -9.66 -8.76
CA LEU A 49 11.62 -8.92 -9.98
C LEU A 49 11.96 -7.42 -9.86
N ALA A 50 11.63 -6.79 -8.73
CA ALA A 50 11.94 -5.37 -8.52
C ALA A 50 13.44 -5.09 -8.57
N ILE A 51 14.27 -5.95 -7.95
CA ILE A 51 15.73 -5.88 -8.02
C ILE A 51 16.20 -6.05 -9.46
N PHE A 52 15.66 -7.03 -10.20
CA PHE A 52 16.02 -7.28 -11.59
C PHE A 52 15.73 -6.08 -12.50
N LEU A 53 14.52 -5.51 -12.40
CA LEU A 53 14.13 -4.30 -13.14
C LEU A 53 15.02 -3.10 -12.78
N PHE A 54 15.31 -2.92 -11.49
CA PHE A 54 16.18 -1.84 -11.02
C PHE A 54 17.60 -1.95 -11.58
N LEU A 55 18.19 -3.15 -11.52
CA LEU A 55 19.55 -3.40 -12.02
C LEU A 55 19.63 -3.19 -13.53
N ILE A 56 18.71 -3.78 -14.30
CA ILE A 56 18.68 -3.63 -15.76
C ILE A 56 18.44 -2.17 -16.14
N GLY A 57 17.43 -1.52 -15.56
CA GLY A 57 17.15 -0.11 -15.83
C GLY A 57 18.35 0.79 -15.52
N SER A 58 19.02 0.57 -14.39
CA SER A 58 20.24 1.30 -14.02
C SER A 58 21.37 1.06 -15.02
N LEU A 59 21.59 -0.18 -15.46
CA LEU A 59 22.61 -0.51 -16.45
C LEU A 59 22.33 0.17 -17.79
N LEU A 60 21.07 0.15 -18.27
CA LEU A 60 20.70 0.84 -19.51
C LEU A 60 20.93 2.35 -19.42
N ILE A 61 20.60 2.98 -18.29
CA ILE A 61 20.86 4.42 -18.09
C ILE A 61 22.36 4.70 -18.05
N ILE A 62 23.15 3.88 -17.34
CA ILE A 62 24.62 4.04 -17.28
C ILE A 62 25.22 3.90 -18.68
N PHE A 63 24.90 2.84 -19.42
CA PHE A 63 25.40 2.67 -20.78
C PHE A 63 24.91 3.77 -21.72
N GLY A 64 23.64 4.17 -21.62
CA GLY A 64 23.10 5.26 -22.42
C GLY A 64 23.81 6.59 -22.16
N THR A 65 24.05 6.94 -20.90
CA THR A 65 24.78 8.17 -20.56
C THR A 65 26.25 8.10 -20.96
N LEU A 66 26.90 6.94 -20.87
CA LEU A 66 28.28 6.72 -21.32
C LEU A 66 28.42 6.84 -22.84
N LEU A 67 27.46 6.33 -23.61
CA LEU A 67 27.41 6.49 -25.06
C LEU A 67 27.13 7.94 -25.44
N LEU A 68 26.27 8.64 -24.69
CA LEU A 68 25.91 10.05 -24.95
C LEU A 68 27.09 11.00 -24.67
N THR A 69 27.90 10.69 -23.66
CA THR A 69 29.08 11.50 -23.27
C THR A 69 30.23 11.33 -24.27
N GLY A 70 30.14 10.39 -25.22
CA GLY A 70 31.21 10.13 -26.20
C GLY A 70 32.41 9.40 -25.63
N THR A 71 32.30 8.84 -24.42
CA THR A 71 33.34 7.95 -23.84
C THR A 71 33.53 6.66 -24.63
N ILE A 72 32.52 6.25 -25.40
CA ILE A 72 32.57 5.17 -26.38
C ILE A 72 32.19 5.80 -27.72
N GLU A 73 33.08 5.77 -28.71
CA GLU A 73 32.78 6.27 -30.05
C GLU A 73 31.72 5.36 -30.70
N VAL A 74 30.57 5.94 -31.03
CA VAL A 74 29.47 5.27 -31.73
C VAL A 74 29.20 6.01 -33.02
N GLU A 75 29.09 5.29 -34.11
CA GLU A 75 28.84 5.83 -35.46
C GLU A 75 27.50 6.59 -35.55
N HIS A 76 26.53 6.25 -34.69
CA HIS A 76 25.18 6.81 -34.69
C HIS A 76 24.74 7.24 -33.28
N PRO A 77 25.16 8.43 -32.80
CA PRO A 77 24.84 8.93 -31.46
C PRO A 77 23.33 9.09 -31.22
N ASP A 78 22.55 9.29 -32.29
CA ASP A 78 21.09 9.43 -32.26
C ASP A 78 20.37 8.22 -31.67
N ARG A 79 21.00 7.04 -31.70
CA ARG A 79 20.43 5.79 -31.15
C ARG A 79 20.51 5.69 -29.63
N THR A 80 21.24 6.60 -28.99
CA THR A 80 21.48 6.59 -27.56
C THR A 80 20.30 7.11 -26.75
N ILE A 81 19.59 8.11 -27.26
CA ILE A 81 18.44 8.70 -26.55
C ILE A 81 17.31 7.69 -26.31
N PRO A 82 16.89 6.88 -27.29
CA PRO A 82 15.91 5.81 -27.06
C PRO A 82 16.34 4.82 -25.98
N LEU A 83 17.63 4.47 -25.91
CA LEU A 83 18.16 3.54 -24.91
C LEU A 83 18.06 4.12 -23.50
N ILE A 84 18.37 5.40 -23.32
CA ILE A 84 18.18 6.10 -22.04
C ILE A 84 16.71 6.14 -21.65
N ILE A 85 15.82 6.46 -22.60
CA ILE A 85 14.36 6.52 -22.36
C ILE A 85 13.86 5.15 -21.87
N ILE A 86 14.22 4.07 -22.54
CA ILE A 86 13.85 2.71 -22.13
C ILE A 86 14.42 2.39 -20.75
N GLY A 87 15.69 2.74 -20.50
CA GLY A 87 16.33 2.55 -19.19
C GLY A 87 15.56 3.24 -18.06
N VAL A 88 15.14 4.50 -18.26
CA VAL A 88 14.33 5.25 -17.31
C VAL A 88 12.96 4.58 -17.09
N LEU A 89 12.27 4.20 -18.15
CA LEU A 89 10.96 3.55 -18.06
C LEU A 89 10.99 2.22 -17.31
N VAL A 90 12.07 1.43 -17.45
CA VAL A 90 12.28 0.17 -16.72
C VAL A 90 12.74 0.42 -15.27
N PHE A 91 13.55 1.45 -15.05
CA PHE A 91 14.09 1.80 -13.74
C PHE A 91 13.02 2.29 -12.77
N LEU A 92 12.07 3.13 -13.22
CA LEU A 92 11.01 3.71 -12.38
C LEU A 92 10.21 2.66 -11.58
N PRO A 93 9.60 1.63 -12.22
CA PRO A 93 8.86 0.61 -11.49
C PRO A 93 9.77 -0.25 -10.61
N GLY A 94 10.99 -0.58 -11.07
CA GLY A 94 11.96 -1.34 -10.27
C GLY A 94 12.37 -0.61 -8.99
N PHE A 95 12.71 0.67 -9.09
CA PHE A 95 13.07 1.51 -7.94
C PHE A 95 11.90 1.71 -6.97
N TYR A 96 10.70 1.96 -7.49
CA TYR A 96 9.51 2.17 -6.66
C TYR A 96 9.21 0.97 -5.75
N HIS A 97 9.16 -0.24 -6.32
CA HIS A 97 8.89 -1.45 -5.55
C HIS A 97 10.07 -1.85 -4.65
N LEU A 98 11.31 -1.67 -5.12
CA LEU A 98 12.50 -1.94 -4.30
C LEU A 98 12.55 -1.04 -3.06
N ARG A 99 12.18 0.24 -3.20
CA ARG A 99 12.10 1.19 -2.09
C ARG A 99 11.10 0.75 -1.03
N ILE A 100 9.90 0.36 -1.45
CA ILE A 100 8.84 -0.12 -0.55
C ILE A 100 9.29 -1.39 0.16
N ALA A 101 9.88 -2.34 -0.57
CA ALA A 101 10.41 -3.59 -0.01
C ALA A 101 11.52 -3.34 1.02
N CYS A 102 12.44 -2.41 0.75
CA CYS A 102 13.48 -2.03 1.71
C CYS A 102 12.89 -1.37 2.97
N TYR A 103 11.90 -0.49 2.84
CA TYR A 103 11.26 0.14 4.00
C TYR A 103 10.44 -0.86 4.83
N ALA A 104 9.78 -1.82 4.18
CA ALA A 104 9.10 -2.93 4.86
C ALA A 104 10.11 -3.82 5.61
N ALA A 105 11.25 -4.16 4.98
CA ALA A 105 12.30 -4.96 5.60
C ALA A 105 12.95 -4.29 6.83
N LYS A 106 13.01 -2.96 6.84
CA LYS A 106 13.53 -2.18 7.98
C LYS A 106 12.50 -1.96 9.10
N GLY A 107 11.28 -2.48 8.95
CA GLY A 107 10.21 -2.35 9.95
C GLY A 107 9.69 -0.91 10.10
N CYS A 108 9.83 -0.07 9.06
CA CYS A 108 9.32 1.29 9.11
C CYS A 108 7.78 1.29 9.18
N ARG A 109 7.21 1.99 10.16
CA ARG A 109 5.75 2.11 10.34
C ARG A 109 5.11 2.64 9.05
N GLY A 110 4.10 1.92 8.55
CA GLY A 110 3.33 2.30 7.36
C GLY A 110 3.79 1.66 6.05
N TYR A 111 4.80 0.78 6.06
CA TYR A 111 5.17 -0.04 4.90
C TYR A 111 4.86 -1.49 5.19
N SER A 112 4.01 -2.12 4.38
CA SER A 112 3.71 -3.55 4.47
C SER A 112 4.18 -4.26 3.21
N TYR A 113 4.53 -5.54 3.35
CA TYR A 113 4.73 -6.41 2.19
C TYR A 113 3.43 -6.61 1.39
N ASP A 114 2.27 -6.33 1.99
CA ASP A 114 0.96 -6.35 1.32
C ASP A 114 0.85 -5.34 0.16
N ASP A 115 1.67 -4.27 0.17
CA ASP A 115 1.65 -3.22 -0.85
C ASP A 115 2.43 -3.63 -2.13
N ILE A 116 3.10 -4.78 -2.09
CA ILE A 116 3.86 -5.33 -3.21
C ILE A 116 2.97 -6.34 -3.93
N PRO A 117 2.77 -6.22 -5.26
CA PRO A 117 1.99 -7.20 -6.00
C PRO A 117 2.62 -8.59 -5.84
N ASP A 118 1.82 -9.59 -5.47
CA ASP A 118 2.26 -10.98 -5.48
C ASP A 118 2.24 -11.50 -6.92
N PHE A 119 3.36 -12.07 -7.35
CA PHE A 119 3.53 -12.63 -8.70
C PHE A 119 3.81 -14.14 -8.65
N GLY A 120 3.53 -14.80 -7.52
CA GLY A 120 3.76 -16.22 -7.34
C GLY A 120 2.50 -17.02 -7.04
N ASP A 121 2.14 -17.88 -7.99
CA ASP A 121 1.31 -19.08 -7.79
C ASP A 121 2.22 -20.32 -7.91
#